data_AF-A0AA91T1S6-F1
#
_entry.id   AF-A0AA91T1S6-F1
#
_cell.length_a   1.000
_cell.length_b   1.000
_cell.length_c   1.000
_cell.angle_alpha   90.00
_cell.angle_beta   90.00
_cell.angle_gamma   90.00
#
_symmetry.space_group_name_H-M   'P 1'
#
loop_
_entity.id
_entity.type
_entity.pdbx_description
1 polymer ?
#
loop_
_entity_poly.entity_id
_entity_poly.type
_entity_poly.pdbx_seq_one_letter_code
_entity_poly.pdbx_strand_id
1 'polypeptide(L)'
;MILRLSPQTQRALDISTREQRARFAAICAECEDHLADHASPNSPWAVSAALSPSNRGRNRYSNVFPWDRTRVKLPAPDHLDYINASWVDMGANRQYIAAQGPLHNTGHHFWAMCYQEAERRGCAAVAICMVTPLVEAGIEKCARYWPSERAPVLELSHLLAQDHITPALTVTWQSETAHPDGFVVTEMTLASPTTTKRVFHYAYSGWRDTRVPESPKPLLALSHVLSEMRAQHPGLVPIVHCSAGVGRTGTFIALDSWCRAPTSPAPASTFEPKSEEPDNAPSKRAAEMSPSHSHSTCANSTPSQPSKSHFSQPEEHPDDLVFQTVRRLRRERMMMVQTVHQYTWLYSVAKSLCE
;
A
#
# COMPACT_ATOMS: atom_id res chain seq x y z
N MET A 1 7.63 11.03 -22.37
CA MET A 1 6.84 9.83 -22.00
C MET A 1 5.37 10.21 -22.17
N ILE A 2 4.79 9.92 -23.34
CA ILE A 2 3.47 10.44 -23.70
C ILE A 2 2.40 9.44 -23.27
N LEU A 3 1.54 9.84 -22.34
CA LEU A 3 0.37 9.10 -21.91
C LEU A 3 -0.72 9.24 -22.98
N ARG A 4 -1.00 8.16 -23.72
CA ARG A 4 -2.08 8.14 -24.72
C ARG A 4 -3.40 7.78 -24.06
N LEU A 5 -4.32 8.74 -23.98
CA LEU A 5 -5.65 8.59 -23.40
C LEU A 5 -6.74 8.67 -24.48
N SER A 6 -7.94 8.17 -24.15
CA SER A 6 -9.11 8.36 -25.03
C SER A 6 -9.53 9.84 -25.03
N PRO A 7 -10.24 10.32 -26.07
CA PRO A 7 -10.78 11.68 -26.09
C PRO A 7 -11.73 11.99 -24.92
N GLN A 8 -12.43 10.97 -24.40
CA GLN A 8 -13.30 11.12 -23.23
C GLN A 8 -12.46 11.33 -21.97
N THR A 9 -11.43 10.51 -21.76
CA THR A 9 -10.53 10.64 -20.62
C THR A 9 -9.75 11.96 -20.65
N GLN A 10 -9.30 12.40 -21.82
CA GLN A 10 -8.61 13.69 -21.94
C GLN A 10 -9.53 14.86 -21.54
N ARG A 11 -10.80 14.85 -22.00
CA ARG A 11 -11.80 15.84 -21.56
C ARG A 11 -12.06 15.78 -20.06
N ALA A 12 -12.05 14.59 -19.47
CA ALA A 12 -12.23 14.42 -18.03
C ALA A 12 -11.06 15.00 -17.20
N LEU A 13 -9.88 15.24 -17.80
CA LEU A 13 -8.77 15.94 -17.15
C LEU A 13 -8.96 17.47 -17.09
N ASP A 14 -9.79 18.03 -17.97
CA ASP A 14 -10.02 19.48 -18.11
C ASP A 14 -11.18 20.01 -17.24
N ILE A 15 -11.71 19.20 -16.33
CA ILE A 15 -12.75 19.63 -15.39
C ILE A 15 -12.26 20.73 -14.44
N SER A 16 -13.18 21.58 -13.98
CA SER A 16 -12.85 22.70 -13.11
C SER A 16 -12.29 22.23 -11.75
N THR A 17 -11.48 23.07 -11.10
CA THR A 17 -11.00 22.79 -9.73
C THR A 17 -12.14 22.55 -8.74
N ARG A 18 -13.32 23.17 -8.96
CA ARG A 18 -14.51 22.92 -8.15
C ARG A 18 -15.01 21.48 -8.31
N GLU A 19 -15.08 20.99 -9.54
CA GLU A 19 -15.46 19.60 -9.83
C GLU A 19 -14.42 18.62 -9.28
N GLN A 20 -13.12 18.92 -9.41
CA GLN A 20 -12.06 18.08 -8.84
C GLN A 20 -12.22 17.95 -7.31
N ARG A 21 -12.52 19.06 -6.62
CA ARG A 21 -12.78 19.05 -5.17
C ARG A 21 -14.03 18.25 -4.80
N ALA A 22 -15.11 18.35 -5.59
CA ALA A 22 -16.33 17.57 -5.38
C ALA A 22 -16.06 16.07 -5.56
N ARG A 23 -15.36 15.69 -6.62
CA ARG A 23 -14.92 14.30 -6.88
C ARG A 23 -14.05 13.75 -5.75
N PHE A 24 -13.11 14.54 -5.21
CA PHE A 24 -12.32 14.14 -4.05
C PHE A 24 -13.19 13.92 -2.79
N ALA A 25 -14.17 14.80 -2.56
CA ALA A 25 -15.10 14.67 -1.43
C ALA A 25 -15.93 13.37 -1.53
N ALA A 26 -16.38 13.00 -2.74
CA ALA A 26 -17.08 11.73 -2.96
C ALA A 26 -16.20 10.51 -2.62
N ILE A 27 -14.91 10.52 -3.02
CA ILE A 27 -13.95 9.46 -2.66
C ILE A 27 -13.67 9.43 -1.14
N CYS A 28 -13.69 10.59 -0.46
CA CYS A 28 -13.58 10.64 1.00
C CYS A 28 -14.80 10.04 1.68
N ALA A 29 -16.02 10.38 1.25
CA ALA A 29 -17.25 9.80 1.78
C ALA A 29 -17.28 8.27 1.61
N GLU A 30 -16.92 7.75 0.43
CA GLU A 30 -16.82 6.30 0.20
C GLU A 30 -15.80 5.64 1.16
N CYS A 31 -14.67 6.31 1.42
CA CYS A 31 -13.67 5.80 2.37
C CYS A 31 -14.16 5.85 3.82
N GLU A 32 -14.95 6.85 4.20
CA GLU A 32 -15.58 6.94 5.54
C GLU A 32 -16.60 5.82 5.73
N ASP A 33 -17.40 5.50 4.72
CA ASP A 33 -18.32 4.37 4.73
C ASP A 33 -17.59 3.03 4.92
N HIS A 34 -16.47 2.83 4.20
CA HIS A 34 -15.61 1.65 4.40
C HIS A 34 -15.07 1.58 5.84
N LEU A 35 -14.60 2.72 6.36
CA LEU A 35 -14.11 2.82 7.74
C LEU A 35 -15.23 2.64 8.76
N ALA A 36 -16.48 2.93 8.46
CA ALA A 36 -17.58 2.64 9.39
C ALA A 36 -17.83 1.13 9.55
N ASP A 37 -17.52 0.34 8.52
CA ASP A 37 -17.70 -1.12 8.49
C ASP A 37 -16.46 -1.91 8.96
N HIS A 38 -15.37 -1.23 9.34
CA HIS A 38 -14.06 -1.83 9.65
C HIS A 38 -14.07 -2.86 10.80
N ALA A 39 -15.07 -2.79 11.69
CA ALA A 39 -15.20 -3.67 12.85
C ALA A 39 -15.99 -4.95 12.54
N SER A 40 -16.65 -5.02 11.38
CA SER A 40 -17.41 -6.21 10.97
C SER A 40 -16.44 -7.30 10.49
N PRO A 41 -16.45 -8.51 11.11
CA PRO A 41 -15.48 -9.57 10.80
C PRO A 41 -15.51 -10.05 9.34
N ASN A 42 -16.64 -9.89 8.67
CA ASN A 42 -16.84 -10.29 7.27
C ASN A 42 -16.76 -9.12 6.30
N SER A 43 -16.41 -7.92 6.78
CA SER A 43 -16.28 -6.76 5.91
C SER A 43 -15.01 -6.88 5.06
N PRO A 44 -15.08 -6.57 3.75
CA PRO A 44 -13.87 -6.40 2.94
C PRO A 44 -13.00 -5.23 3.40
N TRP A 45 -13.50 -4.39 4.32
CA TRP A 45 -12.82 -3.24 4.91
C TRP A 45 -12.36 -3.49 6.35
N ALA A 46 -12.39 -4.75 6.80
CA ALA A 46 -11.90 -5.12 8.12
C ALA A 46 -10.41 -4.75 8.32
N VAL A 47 -10.06 -4.36 9.56
CA VAL A 47 -8.69 -4.03 9.99
C VAL A 47 -8.34 -4.73 11.31
N SER A 48 -8.93 -5.89 11.53
CA SER A 48 -8.86 -6.65 12.77
C SER A 48 -7.40 -6.96 13.18
N ALA A 49 -6.54 -7.29 12.21
CA ALA A 49 -5.13 -7.55 12.49
C ALA A 49 -4.43 -6.30 13.03
N ALA A 50 -4.71 -5.13 12.46
CA ALA A 50 -4.08 -3.87 12.85
C ALA A 50 -4.54 -3.37 14.24
N LEU A 51 -5.79 -3.69 14.61
CA LEU A 51 -6.39 -3.29 15.90
C LEU A 51 -6.11 -4.27 17.04
N SER A 52 -5.63 -5.48 16.73
CA SER A 52 -5.22 -6.48 17.73
C SER A 52 -4.28 -5.84 18.77
N PRO A 53 -4.49 -6.10 20.08
CA PRO A 53 -3.66 -5.52 21.14
C PRO A 53 -2.15 -5.71 20.93
N SER A 54 -1.73 -6.86 20.39
CA SER A 54 -0.32 -7.16 20.11
C SER A 54 0.29 -6.29 19.00
N ASN A 55 -0.54 -5.74 18.11
CA ASN A 55 -0.11 -5.01 16.92
C ASN A 55 -0.23 -3.49 17.05
N ARG A 56 -0.91 -2.98 18.09
CA ARG A 56 -1.09 -1.52 18.30
C ARG A 56 0.23 -0.76 18.29
N GLY A 57 1.25 -1.30 18.97
CA GLY A 57 2.59 -0.72 19.03
C GLY A 57 3.41 -0.84 17.73
N ARG A 58 2.87 -1.48 16.70
CA ARG A 58 3.49 -1.63 15.36
C ARG A 58 2.92 -0.62 14.34
N ASN A 59 1.91 0.15 14.72
CA ASN A 59 1.30 1.20 13.88
C ASN A 59 1.88 2.58 14.23
N ARG A 60 2.36 3.31 13.23
CA ARG A 60 2.87 4.68 13.42
C ARG A 60 1.74 5.67 13.76
N TYR A 61 0.55 5.43 13.23
CA TYR A 61 -0.64 6.26 13.45
C TYR A 61 -1.82 5.39 13.86
N SER A 62 -2.58 5.82 14.86
CA SER A 62 -3.73 5.09 15.42
C SER A 62 -4.99 5.14 14.55
N ASN A 63 -4.90 5.73 13.36
CA ASN A 63 -5.99 5.86 12.41
C ASN A 63 -5.59 5.50 10.97
N VAL A 64 -4.39 4.93 10.76
CA VAL A 64 -3.90 4.51 9.45
C VAL A 64 -3.53 3.03 9.51
N PHE A 65 -4.34 2.19 8.88
CA PHE A 65 -4.22 0.73 8.94
C PHE A 65 -4.24 0.12 7.53
N PRO A 66 -3.60 -1.03 7.31
CA PRO A 66 -3.86 -1.82 6.12
C PRO A 66 -5.23 -2.50 6.23
N TRP A 67 -5.95 -2.67 5.12
CA TRP A 67 -7.10 -3.58 5.09
C TRP A 67 -6.63 -5.02 5.26
N ASP A 68 -7.37 -5.83 6.01
CA ASP A 68 -6.99 -7.22 6.27
C ASP A 68 -6.87 -8.04 4.97
N ARG A 69 -7.73 -7.74 3.99
CA ARG A 69 -7.74 -8.45 2.69
C ARG A 69 -6.52 -8.19 1.81
N THR A 70 -5.83 -7.06 1.98
CA THR A 70 -4.69 -6.65 1.15
C THR A 70 -3.41 -6.47 1.95
N ARG A 71 -3.43 -6.65 3.27
CA ARG A 71 -2.23 -6.49 4.10
C ARG A 71 -1.14 -7.47 3.67
N VAL A 72 0.11 -7.04 3.76
CA VAL A 72 1.25 -7.93 3.61
C VAL A 72 1.39 -8.78 4.87
N LYS A 73 1.69 -10.06 4.71
CA LYS A 73 1.87 -11.03 5.80
C LYS A 73 3.35 -11.37 5.94
N LEU A 74 3.90 -11.13 7.13
CA LEU A 74 5.27 -11.53 7.47
C LEU A 74 5.41 -13.06 7.51
N PRO A 75 6.61 -13.60 7.27
CA PRO A 75 6.90 -15.03 7.40
C PRO A 75 7.02 -15.45 8.87
N ALA A 76 5.88 -15.40 9.57
CA ALA A 76 5.68 -15.75 10.96
C ALA A 76 4.32 -16.48 11.11
N PRO A 77 4.03 -17.11 12.26
CA PRO A 77 2.71 -17.68 12.53
C PRO A 77 1.57 -16.67 12.33
N ASP A 78 0.39 -17.11 11.90
CA ASP A 78 -0.72 -16.26 11.43
C ASP A 78 -1.14 -15.12 12.39
N HIS A 79 -0.96 -15.29 13.69
CA HIS A 79 -1.32 -14.28 14.71
C HIS A 79 -0.20 -13.28 15.00
N LEU A 80 0.99 -13.48 14.41
CA LEU A 80 2.20 -12.66 14.58
C LEU A 80 2.71 -12.07 13.25
N ASP A 81 2.01 -12.35 12.15
CA ASP A 81 2.40 -12.03 10.77
C ASP A 81 2.19 -10.55 10.36
N TYR A 82 1.97 -9.66 11.34
CA TYR A 82 1.50 -8.30 11.07
C TYR A 82 2.63 -7.31 10.77
N ILE A 83 2.46 -6.59 9.66
CA ILE A 83 3.14 -5.33 9.35
C ILE A 83 2.13 -4.35 8.75
N ASN A 84 2.26 -3.05 9.03
CA ASN A 84 1.41 -2.01 8.45
C ASN A 84 1.85 -1.69 7.01
N ALA A 85 1.52 -2.60 6.11
CA ALA A 85 1.74 -2.50 4.67
C ALA A 85 0.62 -3.21 3.91
N SER A 86 0.35 -2.75 2.70
CA SER A 86 -0.67 -3.31 1.82
C SER A 86 -0.10 -3.59 0.44
N TRP A 87 -0.50 -4.72 -0.14
CA TRP A 87 -0.45 -4.90 -1.58
C TRP A 87 -1.32 -3.86 -2.26
N VAL A 88 -0.81 -3.33 -3.38
CA VAL A 88 -1.54 -2.40 -4.24
C VAL A 88 -1.40 -2.88 -5.67
N ASP A 89 -2.50 -3.34 -6.24
CA ASP A 89 -2.57 -3.75 -7.64
C ASP A 89 -3.24 -2.66 -8.48
N MET A 90 -2.49 -2.05 -9.40
CA MET A 90 -2.98 -1.02 -10.32
C MET A 90 -3.34 -1.56 -11.71
N GLY A 91 -3.30 -2.88 -11.91
CA GLY A 91 -3.59 -3.56 -13.18
C GLY A 91 -2.40 -3.48 -14.13
N ALA A 92 -2.53 -4.09 -15.31
CA ALA A 92 -1.48 -4.06 -16.35
C ALA A 92 -0.07 -4.42 -15.82
N ASN A 93 0.01 -5.40 -14.92
CA ASN A 93 1.24 -5.85 -14.25
C ASN A 93 1.95 -4.77 -13.39
N ARG A 94 1.23 -3.72 -12.97
CA ARG A 94 1.72 -2.68 -12.05
C ARG A 94 1.29 -3.00 -10.60
N GLN A 95 2.10 -3.81 -9.94
CA GLN A 95 1.94 -4.13 -8.52
C GLN A 95 2.98 -3.38 -7.66
N TYR A 96 2.58 -3.04 -6.44
CA TYR A 96 3.38 -2.34 -5.44
C TYR A 96 3.09 -2.88 -4.03
N ILE A 97 3.98 -2.57 -3.10
CA ILE A 97 3.69 -2.63 -1.67
C ILE A 97 3.71 -1.20 -1.12
N ALA A 98 2.59 -0.75 -0.57
CA ALA A 98 2.48 0.54 0.12
C ALA A 98 2.60 0.34 1.62
N ALA A 99 3.61 0.94 2.26
CA ALA A 99 3.90 0.73 3.68
C ALA A 99 3.99 2.06 4.45
N GLN A 100 3.77 2.01 5.77
CA GLN A 100 4.17 3.11 6.65
C GLN A 100 5.69 3.23 6.71
N GLY A 101 6.20 4.39 7.14
CA GLY A 101 7.60 4.55 7.52
C GLY A 101 7.91 3.72 8.77
N PRO A 102 8.92 2.83 8.74
CA PRO A 102 9.25 1.97 9.87
C PRO A 102 9.41 2.74 11.19
N LEU A 103 8.98 2.10 12.27
CA LEU A 103 9.27 2.52 13.65
C LEU A 103 10.59 1.87 14.08
N HIS A 104 11.17 2.34 15.18
CA HIS A 104 12.37 1.72 15.76
C HIS A 104 12.19 0.23 16.05
N ASN A 105 10.98 -0.17 16.49
CA ASN A 105 10.63 -1.56 16.79
C ASN A 105 10.03 -2.34 15.61
N THR A 106 10.01 -1.79 14.38
CA THR A 106 9.46 -2.49 13.20
C THR A 106 10.40 -2.47 11.99
N GLY A 107 11.63 -1.98 12.14
CA GLY A 107 12.65 -1.99 11.08
C GLY A 107 12.99 -3.41 10.60
N HIS A 108 13.13 -4.37 11.52
CA HIS A 108 13.37 -5.78 11.17
C HIS A 108 12.16 -6.42 10.48
N HIS A 109 10.92 -6.06 10.86
CA HIS A 109 9.72 -6.51 10.15
C HIS A 109 9.71 -6.00 8.71
N PHE A 110 10.09 -4.75 8.50
CA PHE A 110 10.18 -4.15 7.17
C PHE A 110 11.17 -4.91 6.27
N TRP A 111 12.32 -5.30 6.79
CA TRP A 111 13.30 -6.09 6.04
C TRP A 111 12.84 -7.53 5.79
N ALA A 112 12.18 -8.16 6.76
CA ALA A 112 11.57 -9.48 6.55
C ALA A 112 10.53 -9.45 5.44
N MET A 113 9.67 -8.42 5.42
CA MET A 113 8.74 -8.18 4.32
C MET A 113 9.48 -8.03 2.98
N CYS A 114 10.50 -7.17 2.91
CA CYS A 114 11.27 -6.94 1.68
C CYS A 114 11.90 -8.24 1.15
N TYR A 115 12.55 -9.01 2.02
CA TYR A 115 13.18 -10.28 1.66
C TYR A 115 12.13 -11.28 1.17
N GLN A 116 11.08 -11.51 1.97
CA GLN A 116 10.07 -12.53 1.71
C GLN A 116 9.35 -12.31 0.39
N GLU A 117 9.05 -11.04 0.05
CA GLU A 117 8.34 -10.73 -1.18
C GLU A 117 9.22 -10.79 -2.42
N ALA A 118 10.51 -10.46 -2.31
CA ALA A 118 11.46 -10.74 -3.37
C ALA A 118 11.65 -12.26 -3.57
N GLU A 119 11.76 -13.01 -2.47
CA GLU A 119 11.96 -14.46 -2.50
C GLU A 119 10.78 -15.21 -3.11
N ARG A 120 9.53 -14.88 -2.71
CA ARG A 120 8.29 -15.47 -3.28
C ARG A 120 8.21 -15.33 -4.80
N ARG A 121 8.78 -14.26 -5.33
CA ARG A 121 8.75 -13.93 -6.75
C ARG A 121 10.00 -14.37 -7.50
N GLY A 122 10.94 -15.05 -6.84
CA GLY A 122 12.23 -15.42 -7.42
C GLY A 122 13.07 -14.21 -7.83
N CYS A 123 12.79 -13.02 -7.27
CA CYS A 123 13.48 -11.80 -7.64
C CYS A 123 14.82 -11.72 -6.89
N ALA A 124 15.89 -11.34 -7.59
CA ALA A 124 17.22 -11.15 -7.01
C ALA A 124 17.41 -9.72 -6.45
N ALA A 125 16.41 -8.84 -6.61
CA ALA A 125 16.49 -7.44 -6.26
C ALA A 125 15.29 -6.98 -5.41
N VAL A 126 15.54 -5.98 -4.57
CA VAL A 126 14.53 -5.22 -3.82
C VAL A 126 14.67 -3.76 -4.22
N ALA A 127 13.57 -3.09 -4.55
CA ALA A 127 13.53 -1.66 -4.80
C ALA A 127 12.62 -0.98 -3.78
N ILE A 128 13.16 -0.01 -3.04
CA ILE A 128 12.43 0.73 -2.02
C ILE A 128 12.42 2.22 -2.41
N CYS A 129 11.24 2.83 -2.44
CA CYS A 129 11.04 4.25 -2.65
C CYS A 129 10.51 4.90 -1.38
N MET A 130 11.39 5.64 -0.71
CA MET A 130 11.09 6.45 0.47
C MET A 130 10.84 7.90 0.03
N VAL A 131 9.58 8.34 0.05
CA VAL A 131 9.18 9.70 -0.36
C VAL A 131 8.83 10.58 0.85
N THR A 132 9.72 10.60 1.84
CA THR A 132 9.64 11.44 3.05
C THR A 132 11.06 11.69 3.58
N PRO A 133 11.34 12.80 4.28
CA PRO A 133 12.47 12.86 5.20
C PRO A 133 12.22 11.97 6.44
N LEU A 134 13.29 11.68 7.20
CA LEU A 134 13.20 10.98 8.50
C LEU A 134 12.49 11.85 9.55
N VAL A 135 12.77 13.14 9.56
CA VAL A 135 12.20 14.13 10.50
C VAL A 135 11.70 15.34 9.71
N GLU A 136 10.56 15.87 10.11
CA GLU A 136 9.94 17.05 9.48
C GLU A 136 9.31 17.93 10.56
N ALA A 137 9.69 19.21 10.60
CA ALA A 137 9.25 20.15 11.63
C ALA A 137 9.41 19.61 13.07
N GLY A 138 10.53 18.93 13.34
CA GLY A 138 10.81 18.30 14.64
C GLY A 138 10.06 17.00 14.93
N ILE A 139 9.15 16.58 14.05
CA ILE A 139 8.38 15.34 14.21
C ILE A 139 9.04 14.20 13.42
N GLU A 140 9.32 13.08 14.08
CA GLU A 140 9.79 11.88 13.40
C GLU A 140 8.70 11.34 12.46
N LYS A 141 9.06 11.22 11.18
CA LYS A 141 8.21 10.68 10.12
C LYS A 141 8.55 9.24 9.79
N CYS A 142 9.81 8.84 9.97
CA CYS A 142 10.31 7.50 9.71
C CYS A 142 11.58 7.29 10.54
N ALA A 143 11.71 6.15 11.22
CA ALA A 143 12.98 5.75 11.80
C ALA A 143 13.95 5.36 10.67
N ARG A 144 15.25 5.62 10.84
CA ARG A 144 16.24 5.09 9.90
C ARG A 144 16.33 3.60 10.13
N TYR A 145 16.09 2.82 9.07
CA TYR A 145 16.08 1.36 9.13
C TYR A 145 17.19 0.72 8.29
N TRP A 146 18.09 1.51 7.70
CA TRP A 146 19.16 1.01 6.84
C TRP A 146 20.55 1.38 7.36
N PRO A 147 21.58 0.55 7.12
CA PRO A 147 22.95 0.83 7.50
C PRO A 147 23.53 2.05 6.77
N SER A 148 24.69 2.52 7.20
CA SER A 148 25.44 3.63 6.59
C SER A 148 26.91 3.25 6.46
N GLU A 149 27.71 3.99 5.71
CA GLU A 149 29.17 3.79 5.66
C GLU A 149 29.81 3.68 7.06
N ARG A 150 29.34 4.48 8.03
CA ARG A 150 29.88 4.49 9.41
C ARG A 150 29.38 3.33 10.28
N ALA A 151 28.27 2.70 9.89
CA ALA A 151 27.66 1.56 10.56
C ALA A 151 27.14 0.62 9.47
N PRO A 152 28.04 -0.12 8.80
CA PRO A 152 27.76 -0.72 7.50
C PRO A 152 26.91 -1.98 7.59
N VAL A 153 26.76 -2.56 8.77
CA VAL A 153 25.99 -3.80 8.96
C VAL A 153 24.86 -3.56 9.93
N LEU A 154 23.67 -4.00 9.54
CA LEU A 154 22.48 -4.09 10.39
C LEU A 154 22.12 -5.57 10.55
N GLU A 155 22.48 -6.14 11.70
CA GLU A 155 22.13 -7.52 12.08
C GLU A 155 20.70 -7.58 12.61
N LEU A 156 19.83 -8.34 11.95
CA LEU A 156 18.40 -8.41 12.28
C LEU A 156 18.00 -9.75 12.90
N SER A 157 18.83 -10.77 12.74
CA SER A 157 18.55 -12.17 13.12
C SER A 157 18.00 -12.34 14.53
N HIS A 158 18.56 -11.62 15.51
CA HIS A 158 18.10 -11.70 16.90
C HIS A 158 16.69 -11.13 17.08
N LEU A 159 16.42 -9.94 16.54
CA LEU A 159 15.11 -9.28 16.62
C LEU A 159 14.03 -10.06 15.87
N LEU A 160 14.38 -10.63 14.70
CA LEU A 160 13.48 -11.48 13.93
C LEU A 160 13.09 -12.73 14.70
N ALA A 161 14.06 -13.41 15.31
CA ALA A 161 13.80 -14.59 16.13
C ALA A 161 12.93 -14.29 17.35
N GLN A 162 13.13 -13.14 18.01
CA GLN A 162 12.29 -12.68 19.14
C GLN A 162 10.82 -12.52 18.74
N ASP A 163 10.55 -12.12 17.50
CA ASP A 163 9.18 -11.96 16.97
C ASP A 163 8.68 -13.19 16.18
N HIS A 164 9.40 -14.32 16.24
CA HIS A 164 9.07 -15.56 15.51
C HIS A 164 9.03 -15.40 13.98
N ILE A 165 9.84 -14.49 13.45
CA ILE A 165 9.96 -14.22 12.01
C ILE A 165 11.20 -14.92 11.47
N THR A 166 11.08 -15.56 10.31
CA THR A 166 12.18 -16.26 9.63
C THR A 166 12.30 -15.83 8.16
N PRO A 167 13.47 -15.96 7.51
CA PRO A 167 14.75 -16.45 8.03
C PRO A 167 15.51 -15.40 8.86
N ALA A 168 16.68 -15.78 9.38
CA ALA A 168 17.71 -14.84 9.83
C ALA A 168 18.10 -13.91 8.68
N LEU A 169 18.34 -12.62 8.98
CA LEU A 169 18.66 -11.61 7.97
C LEU A 169 19.74 -10.64 8.45
N THR A 170 20.53 -10.18 7.50
CA THR A 170 21.54 -9.13 7.65
C THR A 170 21.42 -8.15 6.48
N VAL A 171 21.50 -6.85 6.76
CA VAL A 171 21.55 -5.80 5.73
C VAL A 171 22.92 -5.14 5.79
N THR A 172 23.61 -5.10 4.66
CA THR A 172 24.95 -4.53 4.56
C THR A 172 24.97 -3.39 3.55
N TRP A 173 25.46 -2.23 3.98
CA TRP A 173 25.71 -1.06 3.14
C TRP A 173 26.78 -1.35 2.09
N GLN A 174 26.58 -0.85 0.88
CA GLN A 174 27.55 -0.99 -0.22
C GLN A 174 28.00 0.38 -0.73
N SER A 175 27.04 1.26 -1.05
CA SER A 175 27.34 2.60 -1.55
C SER A 175 26.18 3.56 -1.30
N GLU A 176 26.46 4.85 -1.38
CA GLU A 176 25.44 5.90 -1.36
C GLU A 176 25.82 6.99 -2.37
N THR A 177 24.88 7.37 -3.23
CA THR A 177 25.10 8.37 -4.28
C THR A 177 23.94 9.35 -4.35
N ALA A 178 24.25 10.62 -4.61
CA ALA A 178 23.22 11.63 -4.88
C ALA A 178 22.82 11.56 -6.37
N HIS A 179 21.53 11.40 -6.64
CA HIS A 179 20.98 11.45 -7.98
C HIS A 179 20.79 12.92 -8.43
N PRO A 180 21.06 13.27 -9.70
CA PRO A 180 20.91 14.65 -10.21
C PRO A 180 19.52 15.26 -10.02
N ASP A 181 18.47 14.43 -9.95
CA ASP A 181 17.08 14.87 -9.74
C ASP A 181 16.67 14.98 -8.25
N GLY A 182 17.64 15.00 -7.33
CA GLY A 182 17.41 15.43 -5.94
C GLY A 182 16.97 14.33 -4.96
N PHE A 183 17.16 13.05 -5.31
CA PHE A 183 17.02 11.93 -4.39
C PHE A 183 18.36 11.23 -4.15
N VAL A 184 18.47 10.49 -3.06
CA VAL A 184 19.66 9.70 -2.72
C VAL A 184 19.40 8.24 -3.06
N VAL A 185 20.40 7.57 -3.63
CA VAL A 185 20.38 6.13 -3.90
C VAL A 185 21.37 5.46 -2.96
N THR A 186 20.88 4.63 -2.05
CA THR A 186 21.71 3.77 -1.21
C THR A 186 21.61 2.34 -1.75
N GLU A 187 22.74 1.77 -2.19
CA GLU A 187 22.82 0.35 -2.53
C GLU A 187 23.24 -0.46 -1.30
N MET A 188 22.57 -1.60 -1.13
CA MET A 188 22.80 -2.53 -0.02
C MET A 188 22.69 -3.98 -0.50
N THR A 189 23.12 -4.91 0.34
CA THR A 189 22.82 -6.34 0.22
C THR A 189 21.93 -6.76 1.37
N LEU A 190 20.87 -7.51 1.08
CA LEU A 190 19.99 -8.14 2.05
C LEU A 190 20.21 -9.66 1.97
N ALA A 191 20.87 -10.21 2.97
CA ALA A 191 21.30 -11.61 2.99
C ALA A 191 20.52 -12.41 4.02
N SER A 192 20.14 -13.63 3.64
CA SER A 192 19.79 -14.72 4.53
C SER A 192 20.91 -15.78 4.51
N PRO A 193 20.81 -16.86 5.32
CA PRO A 193 21.79 -17.96 5.25
C PRO A 193 21.86 -18.64 3.88
N THR A 194 20.83 -18.52 3.04
CA THR A 194 20.71 -19.27 1.78
C THR A 194 20.75 -18.40 0.54
N THR A 195 20.28 -17.16 0.59
CA THR A 195 20.23 -16.27 -0.57
C THR A 195 20.60 -14.84 -0.22
N THR A 196 21.12 -14.10 -1.20
CA THR A 196 21.39 -12.67 -1.06
C THR A 196 20.66 -11.91 -2.15
N LYS A 197 20.06 -10.79 -1.78
CA LYS A 197 19.36 -9.86 -2.68
C LYS A 197 20.13 -8.55 -2.77
N ARG A 198 20.17 -7.94 -3.95
CA ARG A 198 20.60 -6.55 -4.10
C ARG A 198 19.45 -5.63 -3.71
N VAL A 199 19.73 -4.59 -2.94
CA VAL A 199 18.71 -3.62 -2.51
C VAL A 199 19.08 -2.25 -3.04
N PHE A 200 18.10 -1.61 -3.68
CA PHE A 200 18.19 -0.23 -4.13
C PHE A 200 17.18 0.60 -3.34
N HIS A 201 17.69 1.48 -2.48
CA HIS A 201 16.87 2.35 -1.66
C HIS A 201 16.95 3.79 -2.19
N TYR A 202 15.85 4.24 -2.78
CA TYR A 202 15.67 5.57 -3.35
C TYR A 202 14.98 6.48 -2.33
N ALA A 203 15.72 7.42 -1.76
CA ALA A 203 15.23 8.35 -0.75
C ALA A 203 15.04 9.77 -1.32
N TYR A 204 13.80 10.17 -1.51
CA TYR A 204 13.43 11.54 -1.89
C TYR A 204 12.89 12.32 -0.69
N SER A 205 13.71 13.25 -0.20
CA SER A 205 13.40 14.11 0.96
C SER A 205 12.91 15.51 0.59
N GLY A 206 12.85 15.82 -0.72
CA GLY A 206 12.36 17.11 -1.23
C GLY A 206 10.84 17.31 -1.07
N TRP A 207 10.09 16.24 -0.85
CA TRP A 207 8.65 16.30 -0.58
C TRP A 207 8.34 16.52 0.90
N ARG A 208 8.61 17.74 1.36
CA ARG A 208 8.27 18.19 2.71
C ARG A 208 6.81 18.63 2.77
N ASP A 209 6.18 18.52 3.94
CA ASP A 209 4.81 18.96 4.25
C ASP A 209 3.69 18.08 3.67
N THR A 210 2.46 18.32 4.12
CA THR A 210 1.19 17.81 3.55
C THR A 210 0.86 18.41 2.17
N ARG A 211 1.73 19.30 1.68
CA ARG A 211 1.66 19.94 0.37
C ARG A 211 2.06 18.97 -0.75
N VAL A 212 2.07 19.51 -1.97
CA VAL A 212 2.47 18.81 -3.19
C VAL A 212 3.88 19.21 -3.58
N PRO A 213 4.62 18.39 -4.35
CA PRO A 213 5.94 18.75 -4.84
C PRO A 213 5.85 19.99 -5.73
N GLU A 214 6.83 20.89 -5.63
CA GLU A 214 6.93 22.09 -6.49
C GLU A 214 7.07 21.72 -7.97
N SER A 215 7.70 20.57 -8.25
CA SER A 215 7.86 20.03 -9.59
C SER A 215 7.59 18.52 -9.58
N PRO A 216 6.94 17.98 -10.63
CA PRO A 216 6.81 16.52 -10.80
C PRO A 216 8.13 15.86 -11.20
N LYS A 217 9.14 16.62 -11.65
CA LYS A 217 10.38 16.11 -12.25
C LYS A 217 11.10 15.06 -11.36
N PRO A 218 11.34 15.27 -10.06
CA PRO A 218 11.99 14.25 -9.22
C PRO A 218 11.20 12.95 -9.13
N LEU A 219 9.87 13.03 -9.11
CA LEU A 219 8.99 11.85 -9.04
C LEU A 219 8.92 11.12 -10.38
N LEU A 220 8.93 11.86 -11.50
CA LEU A 220 9.03 11.27 -12.83
C LEU A 220 10.39 10.58 -13.05
N ALA A 221 11.47 11.16 -12.54
CA ALA A 221 12.80 10.53 -12.56
C ALA A 221 12.83 9.25 -11.72
N LEU A 222 12.24 9.25 -10.51
CA LEU A 222 12.07 8.04 -9.71
C LEU A 222 11.25 6.97 -10.45
N SER A 223 10.17 7.36 -11.11
CA SER A 223 9.34 6.44 -11.90
C SER A 223 10.13 5.82 -13.07
N HIS A 224 10.94 6.63 -13.75
CA HIS A 224 11.82 6.14 -14.82
C HIS A 224 12.79 5.07 -14.29
N VAL A 225 13.50 5.36 -13.21
CA VAL A 225 14.44 4.43 -12.58
C VAL A 225 13.74 3.15 -12.12
N LEU A 226 12.55 3.25 -11.51
CA LEU A 226 11.76 2.07 -11.15
C LEU A 226 11.34 1.24 -12.37
N SER A 227 11.04 1.90 -13.49
CA SER A 227 10.71 1.19 -14.71
C SER A 227 11.90 0.44 -15.29
N GLU A 228 13.09 1.03 -15.27
CA GLU A 228 14.34 0.36 -15.67
C GLU A 228 14.64 -0.84 -14.77
N MET A 229 14.50 -0.65 -13.46
CA MET A 229 14.64 -1.71 -12.46
C MET A 229 13.70 -2.89 -12.71
N ARG A 230 12.41 -2.62 -13.01
CA ARG A 230 11.45 -3.68 -13.34
C ARG A 230 11.81 -4.42 -14.64
N ALA A 231 12.36 -3.72 -15.62
CA ALA A 231 12.81 -4.34 -16.88
C ALA A 231 14.03 -5.24 -16.67
N GLN A 232 14.96 -4.83 -15.80
CA GLN A 232 16.18 -5.59 -15.47
C GLN A 232 15.92 -6.75 -14.49
N HIS A 233 14.89 -6.63 -13.65
CA HIS A 233 14.58 -7.61 -12.61
C HIS A 233 13.13 -8.07 -12.72
N PRO A 234 12.86 -9.10 -13.56
CA PRO A 234 11.55 -9.74 -13.61
C PRO A 234 11.07 -10.16 -12.21
N GLY A 235 9.78 -9.98 -11.94
CA GLY A 235 9.18 -10.25 -10.62
C GLY A 235 9.37 -9.13 -9.59
N LEU A 236 10.11 -8.05 -9.89
CA LEU A 236 10.28 -6.93 -8.98
C LEU A 236 8.96 -6.21 -8.69
N VAL A 237 8.65 -6.11 -7.40
CA VAL A 237 7.59 -5.26 -6.86
C VAL A 237 8.23 -4.16 -6.01
N PRO A 238 8.14 -2.88 -6.43
CA PRO A 238 8.62 -1.77 -5.63
C PRO A 238 7.84 -1.64 -4.32
N ILE A 239 8.57 -1.44 -3.23
CA ILE A 239 8.03 -1.02 -1.95
C ILE A 239 8.05 0.50 -1.90
N VAL A 240 6.90 1.13 -1.76
CA VAL A 240 6.78 2.59 -1.68
C VAL A 240 6.29 2.94 -0.28
N HIS A 241 7.00 3.83 0.41
CA HIS A 241 6.56 4.32 1.71
C HIS A 241 6.84 5.81 1.88
N CYS A 242 6.13 6.40 2.83
CA CYS A 242 6.42 7.74 3.33
C CYS A 242 6.43 7.67 4.85
N SER A 243 5.60 8.48 5.51
CA SER A 243 5.39 8.41 6.95
C SER A 243 4.19 7.51 7.30
N ALA A 244 2.97 7.91 6.96
CA ALA A 244 1.78 7.09 7.13
C ALA A 244 1.63 6.01 6.05
N GLY A 245 2.33 6.16 4.92
CA GLY A 245 2.18 5.26 3.79
C GLY A 245 0.91 5.47 2.97
N VAL A 246 0.32 6.68 2.99
CA VAL A 246 -0.97 6.96 2.33
C VAL A 246 -0.92 8.14 1.37
N GLY A 247 -0.63 9.36 1.84
CA GLY A 247 -0.67 10.58 1.01
C GLY A 247 0.39 10.58 -0.09
N ARG A 248 1.64 10.89 0.25
CA ARG A 248 2.77 10.92 -0.69
C ARG A 248 2.98 9.58 -1.41
N THR A 249 2.81 8.48 -0.69
CA THR A 249 2.87 7.11 -1.22
C THR A 249 1.83 6.90 -2.33
N GLY A 250 0.55 7.18 -2.07
CA GLY A 250 -0.50 7.01 -3.06
C GLY A 250 -0.37 7.97 -4.24
N THR A 251 0.06 9.20 -4.00
CA THR A 251 0.30 10.16 -5.08
C THR A 251 1.45 9.71 -5.99
N PHE A 252 2.55 9.19 -5.42
CA PHE A 252 3.63 8.63 -6.23
C PHE A 252 3.21 7.37 -6.98
N ILE A 253 2.51 6.43 -6.34
CA ILE A 253 2.03 5.21 -7.01
C ILE A 253 1.06 5.56 -8.15
N ALA A 254 0.16 6.53 -7.95
CA ALA A 254 -0.74 7.01 -9.01
C ALA A 254 0.06 7.48 -10.23
N LEU A 255 1.02 8.38 -10.01
CA LEU A 255 1.92 8.88 -11.05
C LEU A 255 2.68 7.74 -11.74
N ASP A 256 3.38 6.88 -10.99
CA ASP A 256 4.17 5.77 -11.55
C ASP A 256 3.31 4.80 -12.35
N SER A 257 2.07 4.56 -11.92
CA SER A 257 1.15 3.65 -12.61
C SER A 257 0.75 4.14 -14.00
N TRP A 258 0.75 5.45 -14.23
CA TRP A 258 0.49 6.05 -15.54
C TRP A 258 1.73 6.07 -16.44
N CYS A 259 2.91 6.07 -15.83
CA CYS A 259 4.17 6.04 -16.54
C CYS A 259 4.35 4.69 -17.23
N ARG A 260 4.50 4.69 -18.55
CA ARG A 260 4.70 3.44 -19.31
C ARG A 260 6.12 2.93 -19.10
N ALA A 261 6.27 1.61 -19.02
CA ALA A 261 7.58 1.01 -19.21
C ALA A 261 8.04 1.28 -20.65
N PRO A 262 9.35 1.51 -20.89
CA PRO A 262 9.90 1.44 -22.23
C PRO A 262 9.44 0.13 -22.85
N THR A 263 8.84 0.19 -24.03
CA THR A 263 8.30 -0.98 -24.72
C THR A 263 9.43 -1.92 -25.08
N SER A 264 9.62 -2.97 -24.28
CA SER A 264 10.11 -4.26 -24.76
C SER A 264 8.97 -5.28 -24.58
N PRO A 265 8.66 -6.09 -25.60
CA PRO A 265 7.55 -7.03 -25.52
C PRO A 265 7.92 -8.16 -24.56
N ALA A 266 7.29 -8.22 -23.39
CA ALA A 266 7.33 -9.41 -22.56
C ALA A 266 6.28 -10.43 -23.06
N PRO A 267 6.63 -11.73 -23.15
CA PRO A 267 5.69 -12.74 -23.60
C PRO A 267 4.57 -12.93 -22.57
N ALA A 268 3.35 -13.17 -23.07
CA ALA A 268 2.17 -13.40 -22.26
C ALA A 268 2.35 -14.63 -21.37
N SER A 269 2.41 -14.41 -20.05
CA SER A 269 2.29 -15.48 -19.06
C SER A 269 0.81 -15.68 -18.76
N THR A 270 0.25 -16.77 -19.28
CA THR A 270 -1.07 -17.29 -18.89
C THR A 270 -0.93 -17.95 -17.53
N PHE A 271 -1.37 -17.25 -16.48
CA PHE A 271 -1.57 -17.85 -15.17
C PHE A 271 -3.06 -18.19 -15.06
N GLU A 272 -3.41 -19.47 -15.21
CA GLU A 272 -4.74 -19.97 -14.89
C GLU A 272 -4.86 -20.21 -13.37
N PRO A 273 -5.88 -19.68 -12.69
CA PRO A 273 -6.14 -20.01 -11.30
C PRO A 273 -6.72 -21.42 -11.22
N LYS A 274 -6.08 -22.29 -10.42
CA LYS A 274 -6.59 -23.62 -10.08
C LYS A 274 -7.95 -23.50 -9.39
N SER A 275 -8.96 -24.14 -9.96
CA SER A 275 -10.25 -24.42 -9.34
C SER A 275 -10.11 -25.53 -8.29
N GLU A 276 -10.58 -25.28 -7.08
CA GLU A 276 -10.83 -26.32 -6.08
C GLU A 276 -12.21 -26.94 -6.33
N GLU A 277 -12.27 -28.24 -6.57
CA GLU A 277 -13.49 -29.04 -6.48
C GLU A 277 -13.76 -29.43 -5.02
N PRO A 278 -15.02 -29.44 -4.55
CA PRO A 278 -15.38 -30.05 -3.27
C PRO A 278 -15.89 -31.48 -3.48
N ASP A 279 -15.31 -32.43 -2.75
CA ASP A 279 -15.76 -33.82 -2.79
C ASP A 279 -16.52 -34.20 -1.50
N ASN A 280 -17.80 -34.52 -1.73
CA ASN A 280 -18.70 -35.45 -1.04
C ASN A 280 -18.88 -35.50 0.50
N ALA A 281 -20.14 -35.24 0.90
CA ALA A 281 -20.80 -35.89 2.04
C ALA A 281 -21.23 -37.34 1.65
N PRO A 282 -21.58 -38.23 2.61
CA PRO A 282 -22.99 -38.25 3.02
C PRO A 282 -23.33 -38.76 4.45
N SER A 283 -24.57 -38.43 4.85
CA SER A 283 -25.58 -39.31 5.49
C SER A 283 -25.79 -39.32 7.03
N LYS A 284 -26.92 -38.69 7.40
CA LYS A 284 -28.07 -39.16 8.24
C LYS A 284 -27.83 -39.72 9.67
N ARG A 285 -28.49 -39.08 10.64
CA ARG A 285 -29.62 -39.69 11.42
C ARG A 285 -30.44 -38.65 12.18
N ALA A 286 -31.69 -39.02 12.44
CA ALA A 286 -32.83 -38.19 12.86
C ALA A 286 -33.15 -38.30 14.36
N ALA A 287 -34.22 -37.57 14.75
CA ALA A 287 -35.03 -37.65 15.98
C ALA A 287 -34.47 -36.87 17.20
N GLU A 288 -35.24 -36.19 18.05
CA GLU A 288 -36.69 -35.99 18.23
C GLU A 288 -36.90 -34.92 19.34
N MET A 289 -38.08 -34.27 19.32
CA MET A 289 -38.88 -33.80 20.47
C MET A 289 -38.42 -32.64 21.40
N SER A 290 -39.17 -31.54 21.29
CA SER A 290 -39.52 -30.56 22.35
C SER A 290 -40.45 -31.19 23.42
N PRO A 291 -40.87 -30.55 24.57
CA PRO A 291 -41.31 -29.14 24.66
C PRO A 291 -41.08 -28.35 25.98
N SER A 292 -41.41 -27.06 25.85
CA SER A 292 -41.99 -26.13 26.84
C SER A 292 -41.22 -25.69 28.10
N HIS A 293 -41.02 -24.38 28.25
CA HIS A 293 -41.76 -23.60 29.25
C HIS A 293 -41.81 -22.10 28.90
N SER A 294 -43.00 -21.55 29.12
CA SER A 294 -43.43 -20.16 29.02
C SER A 294 -43.04 -19.32 30.24
N HIS A 295 -42.76 -18.03 30.05
CA HIS A 295 -43.24 -16.87 30.83
C HIS A 295 -42.71 -15.58 30.15
N SER A 296 -43.57 -14.79 29.51
CA SER A 296 -44.27 -13.61 30.03
C SER A 296 -43.40 -12.33 30.12
N THR A 297 -43.63 -11.47 29.12
CA THR A 297 -43.77 -9.99 29.17
C THR A 297 -42.77 -9.14 29.96
N CYS A 298 -42.14 -8.20 29.25
CA CYS A 298 -42.33 -6.77 29.52
C CYS A 298 -41.83 -5.92 28.34
N ALA A 299 -42.70 -5.02 27.89
CA ALA A 299 -42.40 -3.98 26.93
C ALA A 299 -41.41 -2.97 27.52
N ASN A 300 -40.49 -2.46 26.69
CA ASN A 300 -39.99 -1.10 26.84
C ASN A 300 -39.41 -0.59 25.50
N SER A 301 -40.09 0.44 25.00
CA SER A 301 -39.61 1.57 24.20
C SER A 301 -38.25 1.44 23.50
N THR A 302 -38.36 1.32 22.18
CA THR A 302 -37.38 1.60 21.14
C THR A 302 -36.68 2.95 21.35
N PRO A 303 -35.33 3.03 21.34
CA PRO A 303 -34.64 4.23 20.95
C PRO A 303 -34.68 4.30 19.42
N SER A 304 -35.28 5.36 18.88
CA SER A 304 -35.28 5.68 17.45
C SER A 304 -33.86 5.60 16.89
N GLN A 305 -33.63 4.65 15.99
CA GLN A 305 -32.43 4.64 15.16
C GLN A 305 -32.38 5.94 14.36
N PRO A 306 -31.20 6.59 14.23
CA PRO A 306 -31.06 7.67 13.27
C PRO A 306 -31.36 7.09 11.89
N SER A 307 -32.25 7.77 11.17
CA SER A 307 -32.64 7.44 9.80
C SER A 307 -31.39 7.18 8.96
N LYS A 308 -31.31 5.99 8.34
CA LYS A 308 -30.34 5.71 7.28
C LYS A 308 -30.49 6.80 6.22
N SER A 309 -29.54 7.72 6.19
CA SER A 309 -29.42 8.72 5.14
C SER A 309 -29.33 7.99 3.80
N HIS A 310 -29.97 8.56 2.78
CA HIS A 310 -29.89 8.11 1.39
C HIS A 310 -28.48 7.63 1.04
N PHE A 311 -28.30 6.32 0.85
CA PHE A 311 -27.18 5.80 0.07
C PHE A 311 -27.42 6.28 -1.37
N SER A 312 -26.91 7.47 -1.66
CA SER A 312 -26.72 7.94 -3.03
C SER A 312 -25.92 6.85 -3.74
N GLN A 313 -26.36 6.41 -4.92
CA GLN A 313 -25.56 5.45 -5.67
C GLN A 313 -24.11 5.98 -5.81
N PRO A 314 -23.09 5.10 -5.71
CA PRO A 314 -21.71 5.54 -5.80
C PRO A 314 -21.51 6.37 -7.07
N GLU A 315 -20.96 7.57 -6.92
CA GLU A 315 -20.75 8.46 -8.05
C GLU A 315 -19.73 7.81 -9.01
N GLU A 316 -20.14 7.50 -10.23
CA GLU A 316 -19.28 6.85 -11.21
C GLU A 316 -18.75 7.86 -12.23
N HIS A 317 -17.43 8.01 -12.28
CA HIS A 317 -16.72 8.79 -13.29
C HIS A 317 -15.77 7.86 -14.07
N PRO A 318 -16.28 6.95 -14.92
CA PRO A 318 -15.48 5.89 -15.54
C PRO A 318 -14.36 6.41 -16.44
N ASP A 319 -14.57 7.57 -17.07
CA ASP A 319 -13.58 8.20 -17.95
C ASP A 319 -12.56 9.05 -17.19
N ASP A 320 -12.76 9.33 -15.90
CA ASP A 320 -11.83 10.15 -15.12
C ASP A 320 -10.68 9.31 -14.59
N LEU A 321 -9.53 9.40 -15.27
CA LEU A 321 -8.30 8.72 -14.90
C LEU A 321 -7.91 8.95 -13.43
N VAL A 322 -7.96 10.19 -12.94
CA VAL A 322 -7.49 10.52 -11.60
C VAL A 322 -8.46 9.99 -10.56
N PHE A 323 -9.77 10.19 -10.77
CA PHE A 323 -10.81 9.64 -9.90
C PHE A 323 -10.70 8.11 -9.80
N GLN A 324 -10.66 7.40 -10.93
CA GLN A 324 -10.57 5.94 -10.94
C GLN A 324 -9.28 5.43 -10.30
N THR A 325 -8.14 6.08 -10.58
CA THR A 325 -6.85 5.72 -9.99
C THR A 325 -6.88 5.84 -8.47
N VAL A 326 -7.34 6.98 -7.94
CA VAL A 326 -7.35 7.22 -6.49
C VAL A 326 -8.40 6.37 -5.78
N ARG A 327 -9.58 6.19 -6.37
CA ARG A 327 -10.60 5.30 -5.87
C ARG A 327 -10.08 3.85 -5.77
N ARG A 328 -9.40 3.37 -6.81
CA ARG A 328 -8.73 2.04 -6.80
C ARG A 328 -7.68 1.94 -5.70
N LEU A 329 -6.80 2.93 -5.57
CA LEU A 329 -5.79 2.97 -4.51
C LEU A 329 -6.43 2.87 -3.11
N ARG A 330 -7.53 3.58 -2.86
CA ARG A 330 -8.22 3.56 -1.56
C ARG A 330 -8.89 2.24 -1.23
N ARG A 331 -9.31 1.49 -2.25
CA ARG A 331 -9.77 0.11 -2.07
C ARG A 331 -8.63 -0.78 -1.59
N GLU A 332 -7.42 -0.62 -2.14
CA GLU A 332 -6.27 -1.46 -1.77
C GLU A 332 -5.61 -1.05 -0.44
N ARG A 333 -5.58 0.24 -0.12
CA ARG A 333 -5.08 0.78 1.15
C ARG A 333 -5.82 2.06 1.52
N MET A 334 -6.27 2.18 2.76
CA MET A 334 -7.09 3.33 3.17
C MET A 334 -6.39 4.68 2.95
N MET A 335 -7.19 5.73 2.72
CA MET A 335 -6.76 7.13 2.67
C MET A 335 -5.62 7.47 1.68
N MET A 336 -5.33 6.58 0.73
CA MET A 336 -4.35 6.85 -0.34
C MET A 336 -4.71 8.14 -1.07
N VAL A 337 -3.70 8.99 -1.31
CA VAL A 337 -3.87 10.40 -1.72
C VAL A 337 -4.72 11.13 -0.68
N GLN A 338 -4.05 11.71 0.31
CA GLN A 338 -4.69 12.10 1.57
C GLN A 338 -5.30 13.49 1.51
N THR A 339 -4.72 14.40 0.74
CA THR A 339 -5.18 15.80 0.69
C THR A 339 -5.77 16.14 -0.67
N VAL A 340 -6.72 17.07 -0.66
CA VAL A 340 -7.30 17.60 -1.91
C VAL A 340 -6.24 18.24 -2.80
N HIS A 341 -5.19 18.81 -2.21
CA HIS A 341 -4.07 19.38 -2.96
C HIS A 341 -3.32 18.31 -3.75
N GLN A 342 -3.02 17.17 -3.12
CA GLN A 342 -2.41 16.02 -3.80
C GLN A 342 -3.30 15.50 -4.92
N TYR A 343 -4.62 15.44 -4.69
CA TYR A 343 -5.59 15.01 -5.70
C TYR A 343 -5.66 15.98 -6.90
N THR A 344 -5.77 17.29 -6.67
CA THR A 344 -5.80 18.29 -7.76
C THR A 344 -4.46 18.38 -8.51
N TRP A 345 -3.36 18.15 -7.82
CA TRP A 345 -2.04 18.11 -8.44
C TRP A 345 -1.89 16.93 -9.40
N LEU A 346 -2.50 15.78 -9.08
CA LEU A 346 -2.54 14.63 -9.99
C LEU A 346 -3.24 14.94 -11.32
N TYR A 347 -4.29 15.78 -11.36
CA TYR A 347 -4.86 16.26 -12.63
C TYR A 347 -3.86 17.06 -13.45
N SER A 348 -3.14 17.98 -12.78
CA SER A 348 -2.14 18.83 -13.44
C SER A 348 -1.02 17.98 -14.04
N VAL A 349 -0.56 16.97 -13.29
CA VAL A 349 0.46 16.03 -13.77
C VAL A 349 -0.08 15.16 -14.92
N ALA A 350 -1.25 14.57 -14.79
CA ALA A 350 -1.84 13.73 -15.84
C ALA A 350 -1.97 14.52 -17.16
N LYS A 351 -2.38 15.79 -17.08
CA LYS A 351 -2.44 16.69 -18.24
C LYS A 351 -1.07 16.91 -18.87
N SER A 352 -0.06 17.24 -18.05
CA SER A 352 1.32 17.43 -18.53
C SER A 352 1.97 16.17 -19.13
N LEU A 353 1.45 14.98 -18.82
CA LEU A 353 1.91 13.71 -19.41
C LEU A 353 1.25 13.41 -20.76
N CYS A 354 0.13 14.06 -21.07
CA CYS A 354 -0.58 13.92 -22.34
C CYS A 354 -0.07 14.89 -23.42
N GLU A 355 0.42 16.05 -22.97
CA GLU A 355 1.13 17.06 -23.76
C GLU A 355 2.56 16.58 -24.09
#